data_AF-A0A5J4W1E6-F1
#
_entry.id   AF-A0A5J4W1E6-F1
#
_cell.length_a   1.000
_cell.length_b   1.000
_cell.length_c   1.000
_cell.angle_alpha   90.00
_cell.angle_beta   90.00
_cell.angle_gamma   90.00
#
_symmetry.space_group_name_H-M   'P 1'
#
loop_
_entity.id
_entity.type
_entity.pdbx_description
1 polymer ?
#
loop_
_entity_poly.entity_id
_entity_poly.type
_entity_poly.pdbx_seq_one_letter_code
_entity_poly.pdbx_strand_id
1 'polypeptide(L)'
;MSFLIENLIAEGQNCHIYSGKQNKNTVAIKTEIDEPNRTALNSRHFAKIIEKGKHNSCNYVVTDILGPNLRDLALRHNPPKFKLLTLLKFAYQTIEAMQALHQAGFIHRAIEAV
;
A
#
# COMPACT_ATOMS: atom_id res chain seq x y z
N MET A 1 6.59 -20.48 -2.47
CA MET A 1 6.57 -20.02 -3.88
C MET A 1 7.69 -19.00 -4.05
N SER A 2 8.31 -18.87 -5.22
CA SER A 2 9.37 -17.87 -5.43
C SER A 2 8.83 -16.61 -6.09
N PHE A 3 9.27 -15.46 -5.60
CA PHE A 3 9.03 -14.14 -6.20
C PHE A 3 10.33 -13.66 -6.83
N LEU A 4 10.24 -13.06 -8.01
CA LEU A 4 11.36 -12.34 -8.61
C LEU A 4 11.22 -10.86 -8.27
N ILE A 5 12.15 -10.32 -7.49
CA ILE A 5 12.24 -8.88 -7.22
C ILE A 5 12.78 -8.20 -8.48
N GLU A 6 12.13 -7.13 -8.92
CA GLU A 6 12.52 -6.40 -10.12
C GLU A 6 13.08 -5.01 -9.78
N ASN A 7 12.32 -4.17 -9.07
CA ASN A 7 12.74 -2.79 -8.77
C ASN A 7 12.39 -2.37 -7.34
N LEU A 8 13.19 -1.50 -6.74
CA LEU A 8 12.80 -0.75 -5.54
C LEU A 8 11.85 0.37 -5.96
N ILE A 9 10.64 0.43 -5.37
CA ILE A 9 9.62 1.43 -5.70
C ILE A 9 9.37 2.43 -4.58
N ALA A 10 9.70 2.10 -3.34
CA ALA A 10 9.73 3.05 -2.23
C ALA A 10 10.71 2.59 -1.13
N GLU A 11 11.33 3.56 -0.46
CA GLU A 11 12.26 3.35 0.64
C GLU A 11 11.83 4.19 1.84
N GLY A 12 11.82 3.57 3.01
CA GLY A 12 11.56 4.20 4.29
C GLY A 12 12.53 3.67 5.35
N GLN A 13 12.54 4.30 6.52
CA GLN A 13 13.58 4.08 7.54
C GLN A 13 13.78 2.61 7.94
N ASN A 14 12.69 1.86 8.11
CA ASN A 14 12.70 0.43 8.48
C ASN A 14 11.93 -0.45 7.47
N CYS A 15 11.65 0.08 6.28
CA CYS A 15 10.74 -0.55 5.34
C CYS A 15 11.17 -0.27 3.89
N HIS A 16 11.26 -1.33 3.09
CA HIS A 16 11.48 -1.20 1.65
C HIS A 16 10.30 -1.82 0.91
N ILE A 17 9.87 -1.18 -0.18
CA ILE A 17 8.83 -1.69 -1.05
C ILE A 17 9.43 -1.95 -2.41
N TYR A 18 9.35 -3.20 -2.85
CA TYR A 18 9.81 -3.64 -4.15
C TYR A 18 8.63 -3.99 -5.06
N SER A 19 8.76 -3.75 -6.36
CA SER A 19 7.95 -4.43 -7.35
C SER A 19 8.60 -5.76 -7.71
N GLY A 20 7.77 -6.75 -7.98
CA GLY A 20 8.24 -8.07 -8.41
C GLY A 20 7.20 -8.82 -9.23
N LYS A 21 7.56 -10.02 -9.65
CA LYS A 21 6.68 -10.94 -10.36
C LYS A 21 6.45 -12.22 -9.59
N GLN A 22 5.19 -12.63 -9.57
CA GLN A 22 4.76 -13.97 -9.20
C GLN A 22 4.03 -14.58 -10.40
N ASN A 23 4.62 -15.61 -11.01
CA ASN A 23 4.15 -16.14 -12.29
C ASN A 23 4.06 -15.02 -13.36
N LYS A 24 2.85 -14.71 -13.86
CA LYS A 24 2.59 -13.62 -14.81
C LYS A 24 2.08 -12.34 -14.15
N ASN A 25 1.87 -12.33 -12.83
CA ASN A 25 1.27 -11.21 -12.12
C ASN A 25 2.35 -10.33 -11.50
N THR A 26 2.17 -9.02 -11.61
CA THR A 26 3.00 -8.03 -10.91
C THR A 26 2.49 -7.87 -9.49
N VAL A 27 3.41 -7.86 -8.53
CA VAL A 27 3.14 -7.76 -7.10
C VAL A 27 3.99 -6.67 -6.45
N ALA A 28 3.54 -6.18 -5.30
CA ALA A 28 4.34 -5.33 -4.42
C ALA A 28 4.80 -6.16 -3.20
N ILE A 29 6.08 -6.07 -2.86
CA ILE A 29 6.70 -6.80 -1.75
C ILE A 29 7.20 -5.76 -0.76
N LYS A 30 6.54 -5.68 0.39
CA LYS A 30 6.96 -4.85 1.51
C LYS A 30 7.82 -5.68 2.45
N THR A 31 9.04 -5.24 2.70
CA THR A 31 9.91 -5.82 3.74
C THR A 31 9.90 -4.94 4.97
N GLU A 32 9.80 -5.56 6.14
CA GLU A 32 9.91 -4.88 7.44
C GLU A 32 10.90 -5.65 8.32
N ILE A 33 11.74 -4.91 9.04
CA ILE A 33 12.72 -5.48 9.98
C ILE A 33 12.04 -5.90 11.29
N ASP A 34 10.95 -5.22 11.67
CA ASP A 34 10.18 -5.50 12.89
C ASP A 34 9.12 -6.60 12.66
N GLU A 35 8.67 -7.27 13.73
CA GLU A 35 7.59 -8.27 13.67
C GLU A 35 6.23 -7.62 13.34
N PRO A 36 5.64 -7.87 12.16
CA PRO A 36 4.36 -7.29 11.82
C PRO A 36 3.25 -8.11 12.47
N ASN A 37 2.86 -7.74 13.69
CA ASN A 37 1.62 -8.20 14.32
C ASN A 37 0.37 -7.48 13.75
N ARG A 38 0.40 -7.12 12.46
CA ARG A 38 -0.68 -6.39 11.80
C ARG A 38 -1.58 -7.37 11.06
N THR A 39 -2.87 -7.31 11.39
CA THR A 39 -3.89 -8.15 10.74
C THR A 39 -4.26 -7.54 9.39
N ALA A 40 -4.42 -8.40 8.38
CA ALA A 40 -4.90 -8.00 7.07
C ALA A 40 -6.37 -7.57 7.16
N LEU A 41 -6.70 -6.36 6.70
CA LEU A 41 -8.09 -5.98 6.53
C LEU A 41 -8.59 -6.43 5.16
N ASN A 42 -9.57 -7.33 5.17
CA ASN A 42 -10.27 -7.71 3.96
C ASN A 42 -11.38 -6.68 3.67
N SER A 43 -10.99 -5.55 3.08
CA SER A 43 -11.88 -4.48 2.66
C SER A 43 -11.46 -3.94 1.29
N ARG A 44 -12.42 -3.50 0.49
CA ARG A 44 -12.22 -3.06 -0.90
C ARG A 44 -11.25 -1.88 -1.06
N HIS A 45 -10.98 -1.12 0.00
CA HIS A 45 -10.12 0.06 -0.01
C HIS A 45 -8.67 -0.24 0.42
N PHE A 46 -8.35 -1.48 0.78
CA PHE A 46 -7.01 -1.89 1.18
C PHE A 46 -6.43 -2.86 0.15
N ALA A 47 -5.10 -2.83 -0.02
CA ALA A 47 -4.40 -3.77 -0.87
C ALA A 47 -4.62 -5.21 -0.38
N LYS A 48 -4.94 -6.12 -1.29
CA LYS A 48 -5.11 -7.53 -0.94
C LYS A 48 -3.76 -8.14 -0.62
N ILE A 49 -3.68 -8.81 0.52
CA ILE A 49 -2.50 -9.60 0.87
C ILE A 49 -2.57 -10.91 0.11
N ILE A 50 -1.55 -11.16 -0.70
CA ILE A 50 -1.36 -12.39 -1.46
C ILE A 50 -0.63 -13.41 -0.59
N GLU A 51 0.44 -12.98 0.06
CA GLU A 51 1.29 -13.82 0.90
C GLU A 51 1.94 -12.99 2.01
N LYS A 52 2.27 -13.60 3.13
CA LYS A 52 3.14 -13.02 4.16
C LYS A 52 4.08 -14.10 4.69
N GLY A 53 5.28 -13.70 5.09
CA GLY A 53 6.28 -14.65 5.58
C GLY A 53 7.49 -13.97 6.16
N LYS A 54 8.54 -14.77 6.38
CA LYS A 54 9.84 -14.32 6.88
C LYS A 54 10.95 -14.91 6.01
N HIS A 55 11.91 -14.08 5.64
CA HIS A 55 13.08 -14.47 4.85
C HIS A 55 14.34 -13.79 5.39
N ASN A 56 15.38 -14.57 5.70
CA ASN A 56 16.67 -14.08 6.23
C ASN A 56 16.51 -13.05 7.37
N SER A 57 15.66 -13.36 8.34
CA SER A 57 15.31 -12.51 9.50
C SER A 57 14.43 -11.29 9.21
N CYS A 58 14.14 -10.97 7.96
CA CYS A 58 13.20 -9.91 7.58
C CYS A 58 11.79 -10.47 7.40
N ASN A 59 10.78 -9.77 7.90
CA ASN A 59 9.39 -10.09 7.59
C ASN A 59 9.03 -9.47 6.24
N TYR A 60 8.15 -10.15 5.50
CA TYR A 60 7.64 -9.63 4.25
C TYR A 60 6.13 -9.82 4.13
N VAL A 61 5.50 -8.90 3.42
CA VAL A 61 4.11 -9.00 2.97
C VAL A 61 4.11 -8.74 1.48
N VAL A 62 3.50 -9.66 0.73
CA VAL A 62 3.24 -9.53 -0.69
C VAL A 62 1.79 -9.11 -0.87
N THR A 63 1.59 -8.04 -1.63
CA THR A 63 0.26 -7.55 -1.99
C THR A 63 0.12 -7.41 -3.50
N ASP A 64 -1.11 -7.22 -3.96
CA ASP A 64 -1.33 -6.65 -5.30
C ASP A 64 -0.55 -5.32 -5.42
N ILE A 65 0.06 -5.08 -6.58
CA ILE A 65 0.64 -3.77 -6.89
C ILE A 65 -0.49 -2.79 -7.22
N LEU A 66 -0.47 -1.61 -6.60
CA LEU A 66 -1.44 -0.55 -6.86
C LEU A 66 -0.87 0.49 -7.83
N GLY A 67 -1.73 1.42 -8.23
CA GLY A 67 -1.32 2.59 -9.01
C GLY A 67 -0.48 3.59 -8.19
N PRO A 68 -0.12 4.73 -8.80
CA PRO A 68 0.60 5.81 -8.14
C PRO A 68 -0.16 6.35 -6.93
N ASN A 69 0.56 6.89 -5.95
CA ASN A 69 -0.04 7.61 -4.83
C ASN A 69 -0.76 8.91 -5.27
N LEU A 70 -1.53 9.51 -4.36
CA LEU A 70 -2.33 10.69 -4.66
C LEU A 70 -1.46 11.91 -5.00
N ARG A 71 -0.29 12.05 -4.37
CA ARG A 71 0.65 13.15 -4.65
C ARG A 71 1.16 13.09 -6.08
N ASP A 72 1.63 11.93 -6.53
CA ASP A 72 2.12 11.69 -7.89
C ASP A 72 1.00 11.91 -8.91
N LEU A 73 -0.24 11.51 -8.58
CA LEU A 73 -1.39 11.80 -9.42
C LEU A 73 -1.68 13.30 -9.52
N ALA A 74 -1.58 14.06 -8.42
CA ALA A 74 -1.77 15.51 -8.43
C ALA A 74 -0.70 16.23 -9.25
N LEU A 75 0.56 15.78 -9.14
CA LEU A 75 1.71 16.34 -9.87
C LEU A 75 1.63 16.15 -11.39
N ARG A 76 0.79 15.24 -11.89
CA ARG A 76 0.52 15.09 -13.35
C ARG A 76 -0.33 16.21 -13.93
N HIS A 77 -1.01 17.00 -13.10
CA HIS A 77 -1.83 18.11 -13.54
C HIS A 77 -1.03 19.42 -13.61
N ASN A 78 -1.46 20.33 -14.49
CA ASN A 78 -0.98 21.70 -14.52
C ASN A 78 -2.17 22.67 -14.35
N PRO A 79 -2.31 23.39 -13.23
CA PRO A 79 -1.46 23.36 -12.03
C PRO A 79 -1.56 22.03 -11.25
N PRO A 80 -0.61 21.71 -10.35
CA PRO A 80 -0.51 20.40 -9.67
C PRO A 80 -1.56 20.24 -8.55
N LYS A 81 -2.83 20.20 -8.95
CA LYS A 81 -3.99 20.05 -8.06
C LYS A 81 -5.11 19.29 -8.75
N PHE A 82 -5.90 18.58 -7.97
CA PHE A 82 -7.12 17.97 -8.45
C PHE A 82 -8.24 18.99 -8.65
N LYS A 83 -9.16 18.68 -9.57
CA LYS A 83 -10.47 19.31 -9.61
C LYS A 83 -11.24 18.94 -8.34
N LEU A 84 -12.10 19.84 -7.86
CA LEU A 84 -12.88 19.64 -6.63
C LEU A 84 -13.64 18.31 -6.62
N LEU A 85 -14.29 17.95 -7.74
CA LEU A 85 -15.01 16.68 -7.87
C LEU A 85 -14.11 15.45 -7.63
N THR A 86 -12.91 15.45 -8.21
CA THR A 86 -11.95 14.35 -8.03
C THR A 86 -11.46 14.27 -6.59
N LEU A 87 -11.17 15.43 -5.98
CA LEU A 87 -10.77 15.50 -4.57
C LEU A 87 -11.87 14.95 -3.64
N LEU A 88 -13.13 15.32 -3.87
CA LEU A 88 -14.27 14.82 -3.09
C LEU A 88 -14.46 13.30 -3.22
N LYS A 89 -14.22 12.74 -4.42
CA LYS A 89 -14.26 11.27 -4.62
C LYS A 89 -13.16 10.54 -3.84
N PHE A 90 -11.97 11.12 -3.72
CA PHE A 90 -10.92 10.56 -2.86
C PHE A 90 -11.28 10.68 -1.40
N ALA A 91 -11.75 11.86 -0.95
CA ALA A 91 -12.18 12.07 0.43
C ALA A 91 -13.27 11.07 0.86
N TYR A 92 -14.27 10.85 0.01
CA TYR A 92 -15.33 9.88 0.26
C TYR A 92 -14.78 8.46 0.48
N GLN A 93 -13.92 7.98 -0.43
CA GLN A 93 -13.31 6.65 -0.32
C GLN A 93 -12.38 6.52 0.90
N THR A 94 -11.64 7.58 1.24
CA THR A 94 -10.79 7.61 2.44
C THR A 94 -11.63 7.49 3.72
N ILE A 95 -12.77 8.17 3.79
CA ILE A 95 -13.69 8.06 4.94
C ILE A 95 -14.25 6.64 5.04
N GLU A 96 -14.69 6.03 3.94
CA GLU A 96 -15.14 4.63 3.93
C GLU A 96 -14.03 3.66 4.40
N ALA A 97 -12.80 3.87 3.93
CA ALA A 97 -11.64 3.07 4.34
C ALA A 97 -11.35 3.21 5.85
N MET A 98 -11.42 4.43 6.38
CA MET A 98 -11.24 4.72 7.82
C MET A 98 -12.33 4.11 8.67
N GLN A 99 -13.58 4.18 8.22
CA GLN A 99 -14.68 3.52 8.93
C GLN A 99 -14.44 2.01 9.01
N ALA A 100 -14.04 1.36 7.91
CA ALA A 100 -13.74 -0.07 7.90
C ALA A 100 -12.55 -0.42 8.83
N LEU A 101 -11.51 0.41 8.86
CA LEU A 101 -10.35 0.24 9.74
C LEU A 101 -10.73 0.33 11.22
N HIS A 102 -11.52 1.35 11.58
CA HIS A 102 -11.97 1.57 12.96
C HIS A 102 -12.93 0.47 13.42
N GLN A 103 -13.84 0.01 12.55
CA GLN A 103 -14.75 -1.11 12.84
C GLN A 103 -13.99 -2.41 13.13
N ALA A 104 -12.82 -2.60 12.52
CA ALA A 104 -11.94 -3.72 12.80
C ALA A 104 -11.03 -3.53 14.03
N GLY A 105 -11.16 -2.40 14.74
CA GLY A 105 -10.43 -2.12 15.98
C GLY A 105 -9.03 -1.52 15.80
N PHE A 106 -8.69 -1.03 14.61
CA PHE A 106 -7.37 -0.45 14.32
C PHE A 106 -7.42 1.06 14.16
N ILE A 107 -6.31 1.75 14.44
CA ILE A 107 -6.11 3.19 14.17
C ILE A 107 -4.94 3.33 13.20
N HIS A 108 -5.12 4.08 12.10
CA HIS A 108 -4.10 4.19 11.05
C HIS A 108 -2.83 4.91 11.51
N ARG A 109 -3.01 5.99 12.29
CA ARG A 109 -1.96 6.85 12.89
C ARG A 109 -1.06 7.64 11.94
N ALA A 110 -1.07 7.34 10.64
CA ALA A 110 -0.26 8.04 9.63
C ALA A 110 -1.03 8.19 8.31
N ILE A 111 -2.12 8.97 8.31
CA ILE A 111 -2.93 9.18 7.11
C ILE A 111 -2.30 10.33 6.31
N GLU A 112 -1.76 10.02 5.14
CA GLU A 112 -1.12 11.00 4.26
C GLU A 112 -1.39 10.67 2.78
N ALA A 113 -1.16 11.63 1.87
CA ALA A 113 -1.41 11.51 0.43
C ALA A 113 -0.18 11.04 -0.38
N VAL A 114 0.83 10.50 0.32
CA VAL A 114 2.21 10.28 -0.14
C VAL A 114 2.37 8.95 -0.85
#